data_AF-A0A832WRH7-F1
#
_entry.id   AF-A0A832WRH7-F1
#
_cell.length_a   1.000
_cell.length_b   1.000
_cell.length_c   1.000
_cell.angle_alpha   90.00
_cell.angle_beta   90.00
_cell.angle_gamma   90.00
#
_symmetry.space_group_name_H-M   'P 1'
#
loop_
_entity.id
_entity.type
_entity.pdbx_description
1 polymer ?
#
loop_
_entity_poly.entity_id
_entity_poly.type
_entity_poly.pdbx_seq_one_letter_code
_entity_poly.pdbx_strand_id
1 'polypeptide(L)'
;MNVVKEGWPDAPSHVCRGGPPEALAFCCPPVKPCPIFHALDEAGLDPEEYVRRKKEFAEKTPLGSGKNTCFGSLVWCCKITKPCPLRDSTLQRIGMSPEEYMWWKKKLAEYLLGKKDLDEILRETSESEPEEETVEVVAEAAGVSEEEARRALEEANGDPVRAVKLLKSRGKGD
;
A
#
# COMPACT_ATOMS: atom_id res chain seq x y z
N MET A 1 2.55 18.59 5.01
CA MET A 1 1.91 18.03 3.81
C MET A 1 1.40 16.64 4.19
N ASN A 2 0.09 16.37 4.12
CA ASN A 2 -0.50 15.05 4.29
C ASN A 2 0.23 14.19 3.29
N VAL A 3 0.83 13.10 3.72
CA VAL A 3 1.27 12.12 2.76
C VAL A 3 0.02 11.40 2.28
N VAL A 4 -0.72 12.05 1.38
CA VAL A 4 -1.67 11.36 0.51
C VAL A 4 -0.83 10.26 -0.12
N LYS A 5 -1.17 9.00 0.18
CA LYS A 5 -0.55 7.85 -0.48
C LYS A 5 -1.03 7.87 -1.93
N GLU A 6 -0.40 8.72 -2.73
CA GLU A 6 -0.62 8.79 -4.16
C GLU A 6 -0.37 7.40 -4.72
N GLY A 7 -1.26 6.89 -5.58
CA GLY A 7 -1.08 5.54 -6.11
C GLY A 7 0.18 5.40 -6.96
N TRP A 8 0.11 4.54 -7.96
CA TRP A 8 1.20 4.43 -8.95
C TRP A 8 0.61 4.62 -10.34
N PRO A 9 0.34 5.88 -10.76
CA PRO A 9 -0.35 6.18 -12.01
C PRO A 9 0.39 5.64 -13.24
N ASP A 10 1.72 5.76 -13.22
CA ASP A 10 2.65 5.28 -14.24
C ASP A 10 3.16 3.85 -13.96
N ALA A 11 2.45 3.06 -13.13
CA ALA A 11 2.85 1.70 -12.81
C ALA A 11 3.10 0.86 -14.08
N PRO A 12 4.23 0.12 -14.15
CA PRO A 12 4.61 -0.60 -15.34
C PRO A 12 3.61 -1.70 -15.72
N SER A 13 3.71 -2.15 -16.97
CA SER A 13 3.10 -3.41 -17.41
C SER A 13 3.67 -4.60 -16.63
N HIS A 14 2.91 -5.69 -16.49
CA HIS A 14 3.41 -6.91 -15.84
C HIS A 14 4.61 -7.49 -16.61
N VAL A 15 5.52 -8.15 -15.90
CA VAL A 15 6.66 -8.89 -16.50
C VAL A 15 6.20 -9.87 -17.59
N CYS A 16 5.06 -10.54 -17.41
CA CYS A 16 4.49 -11.46 -18.41
C CYS A 16 4.04 -10.78 -19.72
N ARG A 17 4.11 -9.45 -19.80
CA ARG A 17 3.83 -8.62 -20.99
C ARG A 17 5.05 -7.78 -21.40
N GLY A 18 6.26 -8.18 -20.99
CA GLY A 18 7.49 -7.44 -21.26
C GLY A 18 7.66 -6.17 -20.43
N GLY A 19 7.07 -6.14 -19.23
CA GLY A 19 7.28 -5.03 -18.29
C GLY A 19 8.70 -5.03 -17.69
N PRO A 20 9.20 -3.85 -17.27
CA PRO A 20 10.53 -3.69 -16.70
C PRO A 20 10.67 -4.32 -15.29
N PRO A 21 11.89 -4.42 -14.73
CA PRO A 21 12.16 -4.98 -13.40
C PRO A 21 11.27 -4.45 -12.26
N GLU A 22 10.83 -3.20 -12.30
CA GLU A 22 9.88 -2.63 -11.32
C GLU A 22 8.58 -3.46 -11.20
N ALA A 23 8.17 -4.12 -12.29
CA ALA A 23 6.98 -4.95 -12.32
C ALA A 23 7.10 -6.24 -11.48
N LEU A 24 8.29 -6.58 -10.98
CA LEU A 24 8.53 -7.68 -10.03
C LEU A 24 7.70 -7.52 -8.75
N ALA A 25 7.30 -6.30 -8.38
CA ALA A 25 6.37 -6.02 -7.28
C ALA A 25 5.00 -6.73 -7.46
N PHE A 26 4.59 -7.01 -8.70
CA PHE A 26 3.32 -7.67 -9.04
C PHE A 26 3.46 -9.17 -9.32
N CYS A 27 4.66 -9.74 -9.23
CA CYS A 27 4.92 -11.14 -9.50
C CYS A 27 4.71 -12.04 -8.27
N CYS A 28 4.40 -13.30 -8.53
CA CYS A 28 4.33 -14.37 -7.53
C CYS A 28 5.72 -15.00 -7.30
N PRO A 29 5.89 -15.92 -6.33
CA PRO A 29 7.16 -16.63 -6.15
C PRO A 29 7.60 -17.37 -7.44
N PRO A 30 8.91 -17.45 -7.75
CA PRO A 30 9.46 -18.06 -8.95
C PRO A 30 9.45 -19.61 -8.89
N VAL A 31 8.28 -20.21 -8.69
CA VAL A 31 8.09 -21.66 -8.53
C VAL A 31 7.60 -22.36 -9.80
N LYS A 32 7.48 -21.63 -10.91
CA LYS A 32 7.02 -22.12 -12.23
C LYS A 32 7.85 -21.49 -13.33
N PRO A 33 8.07 -22.17 -14.48
CA PRO A 33 8.76 -21.58 -15.63
C PRO A 33 7.96 -20.37 -16.13
N CYS A 34 8.46 -19.18 -15.82
CA CYS A 34 7.75 -17.91 -15.95
C CYS A 34 8.75 -16.83 -16.36
N PRO A 35 8.33 -15.79 -17.13
CA PRO A 35 9.18 -14.65 -17.48
C PRO A 35 9.81 -13.89 -16.29
N ILE A 36 9.38 -14.19 -15.05
CA ILE A 36 10.00 -13.66 -13.83
C ILE A 36 11.51 -13.93 -13.77
N PHE A 37 11.99 -15.07 -14.25
CA PHE A 37 13.42 -15.38 -14.19
C PHE A 37 14.27 -14.40 -15.02
N HIS A 38 13.77 -13.96 -16.18
CA HIS A 38 14.44 -12.94 -16.98
C HIS A 38 14.43 -11.57 -16.29
N ALA A 39 13.29 -11.17 -15.72
CA ALA A 39 13.20 -9.90 -15.00
C ALA A 39 14.07 -9.88 -13.72
N LEU A 40 14.24 -11.03 -13.06
CA LEU A 40 15.13 -11.19 -11.92
C LEU A 40 16.60 -11.06 -12.33
N ASP A 41 16.99 -11.68 -13.44
CA ASP A 41 18.33 -11.56 -14.02
C ASP A 41 18.64 -10.10 -14.43
N GLU A 42 17.71 -9.45 -15.13
CA GLU A 42 17.81 -8.01 -15.48
C GLU A 42 17.91 -7.11 -14.24
N ALA A 43 17.27 -7.49 -13.14
CA ALA A 43 17.31 -6.76 -11.87
C ALA A 43 18.57 -7.06 -11.03
N GLY A 44 19.40 -8.02 -11.43
CA GLY A 44 20.51 -8.52 -10.62
C GLY A 44 20.04 -9.16 -9.30
N LEU A 45 18.84 -9.75 -9.28
CA LEU A 45 18.19 -10.25 -8.07
C LEU A 45 18.01 -11.77 -8.15
N ASP A 46 18.67 -12.50 -7.26
CA ASP A 46 18.50 -13.95 -7.16
C ASP A 46 17.06 -14.34 -6.73
N PRO A 47 16.48 -15.44 -7.23
CA PRO A 47 15.15 -15.92 -6.85
C PRO A 47 14.91 -16.08 -5.33
N GLU A 48 15.88 -16.56 -4.58
CA GLU A 48 15.79 -16.72 -3.12
C GLU A 48 15.77 -15.35 -2.44
N GLU A 49 16.66 -14.45 -2.87
CA GLU A 49 16.71 -13.07 -2.38
C GLU A 49 15.41 -12.31 -2.68
N TYR A 50 14.85 -12.47 -3.88
CA TYR A 50 13.54 -11.93 -4.25
C TYR A 50 12.44 -12.38 -3.29
N VAL A 51 12.40 -13.68 -2.99
CA VAL A 51 11.42 -14.23 -2.06
C VAL A 51 11.65 -13.71 -0.64
N ARG A 52 12.90 -13.67 -0.19
CA ARG A 52 13.29 -13.16 1.13
C ARG A 52 12.87 -11.70 1.30
N ARG A 53 13.23 -10.83 0.37
CA ARG A 53 12.84 -9.41 0.36
C ARG A 53 11.32 -9.24 0.39
N LYS A 54 10.57 -9.98 -0.44
CA LYS A 54 9.10 -9.89 -0.41
C LYS A 54 8.50 -10.33 0.93
N LYS A 55 9.03 -11.39 1.54
CA LYS A 55 8.56 -11.83 2.87
C LYS A 55 8.89 -10.80 3.95
N GLU A 56 10.11 -10.26 3.95
CA GLU A 56 10.52 -9.20 4.90
C GLU A 56 9.62 -7.96 4.76
N PHE A 57 9.35 -7.53 3.52
CA PHE A 57 8.43 -6.43 3.25
C PHE A 57 7.01 -6.73 3.72
N ALA A 58 6.53 -7.97 3.53
CA ALA A 58 5.22 -8.40 3.97
C ALA A 58 5.09 -8.39 5.51
N GLU A 59 6.13 -8.77 6.25
CA GLU A 59 6.11 -8.79 7.71
C GLU A 59 5.96 -7.39 8.33
N LYS A 60 6.53 -6.37 7.68
CA LYS A 60 6.56 -5.00 8.20
C LYS A 60 5.53 -4.06 7.58
N THR A 61 4.72 -4.52 6.63
CA THR A 61 3.76 -3.66 5.91
C THR A 61 2.37 -4.28 5.82
N PRO A 62 1.32 -3.48 5.57
CA PRO A 62 -0.03 -3.98 5.33
C PRO A 62 -0.14 -5.02 4.20
N LEU A 63 0.83 -5.09 3.27
CA LEU A 63 0.87 -6.12 2.22
C LEU A 63 1.05 -7.54 2.76
N GLY A 64 1.46 -7.73 4.02
CA GLY A 64 1.46 -9.04 4.68
C GLY A 64 0.08 -9.67 4.85
N SER A 65 -0.98 -8.86 4.83
CA SER A 65 -2.36 -9.34 4.98
C SER A 65 -2.81 -10.20 3.82
N GLY A 66 -3.90 -10.96 4.03
CA GLY A 66 -4.56 -11.71 2.96
C GLY A 66 -4.30 -13.20 2.94
N LYS A 67 -4.48 -13.89 4.08
CA LYS A 67 -4.36 -15.38 4.17
C LYS A 67 -5.14 -16.15 3.09
N ASN A 68 -6.22 -15.57 2.57
CA ASN A 68 -7.07 -16.14 1.52
C ASN A 68 -6.71 -15.68 0.08
N THR A 69 -5.62 -14.93 -0.11
CA THR A 69 -5.14 -14.52 -1.43
C THR A 69 -4.09 -15.52 -1.96
N CYS A 70 -3.65 -15.33 -3.21
CA CYS A 70 -2.57 -16.13 -3.78
C CYS A 70 -1.34 -16.08 -2.87
N PHE A 71 -0.83 -17.26 -2.48
CA PHE A 71 0.34 -17.39 -1.59
C PHE A 71 0.17 -16.71 -0.22
N GLY A 72 -1.09 -16.47 0.20
CA GLY A 72 -1.44 -16.04 1.55
C GLY A 72 -1.06 -14.60 1.93
N SER A 73 -0.66 -13.76 0.98
CA SER A 73 -0.26 -12.38 1.24
C SER A 73 -0.44 -11.48 0.01
N LEU A 74 -0.88 -10.24 0.22
CA LEU A 74 -1.02 -9.20 -0.82
C LEU A 74 0.33 -8.83 -1.47
N VAL A 75 1.47 -9.14 -0.84
CA VAL A 75 2.81 -8.93 -1.44
C VAL A 75 2.98 -9.71 -2.76
N TRP A 76 2.26 -10.82 -2.90
CA TRP A 76 2.25 -11.68 -4.10
C TRP A 76 1.14 -11.35 -5.08
N CYS A 77 0.19 -10.50 -4.70
CA CYS A 77 -0.92 -10.13 -5.57
C CYS A 77 -0.46 -9.25 -6.74
N CYS A 78 -1.15 -9.38 -7.87
CA CYS A 78 -0.88 -8.63 -9.08
C CYS A 78 -1.46 -7.20 -9.04
N LYS A 79 -1.02 -6.34 -9.98
CA LYS A 79 -1.53 -4.96 -10.19
C LYS A 79 -3.05 -4.89 -10.16
N ILE A 80 -3.57 -3.80 -9.58
CA ILE A 80 -5.01 -3.57 -9.36
C ILE A 80 -5.85 -3.68 -10.65
N THR A 81 -5.27 -3.37 -11.81
CA THR A 81 -5.93 -3.43 -13.12
C THR A 81 -6.29 -4.84 -13.59
N LYS A 82 -5.74 -5.90 -12.98
CA LYS A 82 -6.21 -7.28 -13.20
C LYS A 82 -7.34 -7.58 -12.22
N PRO A 83 -8.54 -8.01 -12.69
CA PRO A 83 -9.66 -8.33 -11.79
C PRO A 83 -9.30 -9.55 -10.92
N CYS A 84 -9.47 -9.44 -9.59
CA CYS A 84 -9.18 -10.52 -8.66
C CYS A 84 -10.03 -10.41 -7.38
N PRO A 85 -11.13 -11.19 -7.27
CA PRO A 85 -12.03 -11.10 -6.12
C PRO A 85 -11.35 -11.37 -4.76
N LEU A 86 -10.34 -12.24 -4.73
CA LEU A 86 -9.61 -12.58 -3.50
C LEU A 86 -8.77 -11.40 -2.98
N ARG A 87 -8.07 -10.71 -3.89
CA ARG A 87 -7.33 -9.49 -3.56
C ARG A 87 -8.31 -8.40 -3.14
N ASP A 88 -9.30 -8.12 -3.97
CA ASP A 88 -10.18 -6.96 -3.81
C ASP A 88 -11.03 -7.08 -2.52
N SER A 89 -11.54 -8.27 -2.21
CA SER A 89 -12.22 -8.53 -0.93
C SER A 89 -11.28 -8.40 0.28
N THR A 90 -9.98 -8.68 0.10
CA THR A 90 -9.00 -8.50 1.16
C THR A 90 -8.66 -7.04 1.39
N LEU A 91 -8.44 -6.28 0.32
CA LEU A 91 -8.26 -4.83 0.40
C LEU A 91 -9.43 -4.16 1.12
N GLN A 92 -10.66 -4.52 0.74
CA GLN A 92 -11.86 -4.02 1.41
C GLN A 92 -11.92 -4.40 2.90
N ARG A 93 -11.61 -5.66 3.24
CA ARG A 93 -11.65 -6.16 4.62
C ARG A 93 -10.65 -5.47 5.53
N ILE A 94 -9.47 -5.14 5.02
CA ILE A 94 -8.42 -4.45 5.79
C ILE A 94 -8.53 -2.92 5.68
N GLY A 95 -9.52 -2.40 4.95
CA GLY A 95 -9.71 -0.97 4.76
C GLY A 95 -8.69 -0.27 3.85
N MET A 96 -7.93 -1.02 3.06
CA MET A 96 -6.91 -0.47 2.16
C MET A 96 -7.53 -0.05 0.81
N SER A 97 -7.32 1.19 0.40
CA SER A 97 -7.79 1.68 -0.90
C SER A 97 -6.97 1.10 -2.07
N PRO A 98 -7.52 1.07 -3.30
CA PRO A 98 -6.75 0.77 -4.51
C PRO A 98 -5.49 1.62 -4.66
N GLU A 99 -5.57 2.91 -4.34
CA GLU A 99 -4.47 3.88 -4.41
C GLU A 99 -3.39 3.52 -3.40
N GLU A 100 -3.77 3.28 -2.15
CA GLU A 100 -2.84 2.86 -1.10
C GLU A 100 -2.17 1.51 -1.44
N TYR A 101 -2.93 0.55 -1.96
CA TYR A 101 -2.37 -0.72 -2.44
C TYR A 101 -1.31 -0.50 -3.51
N MET A 102 -1.59 0.37 -4.48
CA MET A 102 -0.65 0.69 -5.56
C MET A 102 0.57 1.47 -5.06
N TRP A 103 0.40 2.36 -4.07
CA TRP A 103 1.48 3.04 -3.38
C TRP A 103 2.41 2.04 -2.69
N TRP A 104 1.87 1.10 -1.91
CA TRP A 104 2.66 0.03 -1.28
C TRP A 104 3.37 -0.86 -2.31
N LYS A 105 2.74 -1.12 -3.45
CA LYS A 105 3.38 -1.85 -4.56
C LYS A 105 4.53 -1.07 -5.19
N LYS A 106 4.45 0.26 -5.27
CA LYS A 106 5.56 1.12 -5.70
C LYS A 106 6.72 1.05 -4.73
N LYS A 107 6.46 1.17 -3.42
CA LYS A 107 7.48 1.02 -2.37
C LYS A 107 8.14 -0.35 -2.38
N LEU A 108 7.36 -1.40 -2.63
CA LEU A 108 7.91 -2.75 -2.82
C LEU A 108 8.84 -2.83 -4.03
N ALA A 109 8.52 -2.16 -5.15
CA ALA A 109 9.40 -2.12 -6.32
C ALA A 109 10.71 -1.39 -6.01
N GLU A 110 10.63 -0.24 -5.34
CA GLU A 110 11.82 0.53 -4.89
C GLU A 110 12.72 -0.32 -3.99
N TYR A 111 12.13 -1.04 -3.03
CA TYR A 111 12.85 -1.94 -2.13
C TYR A 111 13.48 -3.13 -2.87
N LEU A 112 12.74 -3.79 -3.77
CA LEU A 112 13.26 -4.92 -4.53
C LEU A 112 14.47 -4.54 -5.38
N LEU A 113 14.44 -3.35 -5.99
CA LEU A 113 15.52 -2.83 -6.82
C LEU A 113 16.63 -2.11 -6.04
N GLY A 114 16.58 -2.13 -4.69
CA GLY A 114 17.59 -1.49 -3.85
C GLY A 114 17.65 0.04 -3.99
N LYS A 115 16.57 0.67 -4.47
CA LYS A 115 16.46 2.13 -4.57
C LYS A 115 16.24 2.78 -3.20
N LYS A 116 15.60 2.05 -2.28
CA LYS A 116 15.35 2.43 -0.88
C LYS A 116 15.42 1.22 0.03
N ASP A 117 15.89 1.42 1.25
CA ASP A 117 15.84 0.39 2.28
C ASP A 117 14.51 0.42 3.04
N LEU A 118 14.16 -0.71 3.66
CA LEU A 118 12.87 -0.88 4.33
C LEU A 118 12.66 0.14 5.46
N ASP A 119 13.71 0.47 6.21
CA ASP A 119 13.63 1.46 7.30
C ASP A 119 13.38 2.89 6.78
N GLU A 120 13.87 3.22 5.58
CA GLU A 120 13.57 4.50 4.94
C GLU A 120 12.10 4.56 4.51
N ILE A 121 11.60 3.50 3.89
CA ILE A 121 10.19 3.38 3.48
C ILE A 121 9.27 3.49 4.70
N LEU A 122 9.61 2.83 5.81
CA LEU A 122 8.81 2.87 7.03
C LEU A 122 8.83 4.27 7.68
N ARG A 123 9.97 4.98 7.67
CA ARG A 123 10.02 6.37 8.14
C ARG A 123 9.13 7.29 7.31
N GLU A 124 9.17 7.16 5.98
CA GLU A 124 8.30 7.90 5.07
C GLU A 124 6.80 7.64 5.35
N THR A 125 6.45 6.46 5.89
CA THR A 125 5.07 6.15 6.28
C THR A 125 4.67 6.74 7.63
N SER A 126 5.60 6.81 8.58
CA SER A 126 5.32 7.27 9.95
C SER A 126 5.35 8.79 10.11
N GLU A 127 6.02 9.52 9.22
CA GLU A 127 6.11 10.99 9.26
C GLU A 127 4.87 11.70 8.66
N SER A 128 3.76 10.97 8.48
CA SER A 128 2.50 11.51 7.97
C SER A 128 1.62 12.06 9.10
N GLU A 129 2.10 13.10 9.79
CA GLU A 129 1.19 13.98 10.56
C GLU A 129 0.16 14.57 9.58
N PRO A 130 -1.13 14.63 9.95
CA PRO A 130 -2.13 15.27 9.11
C PRO A 130 -1.75 16.75 8.89
N GLU A 131 -1.84 17.23 7.65
CA GLU A 131 -1.67 18.65 7.30
C GLU A 131 -2.51 19.50 8.23
N GLU A 132 -1.90 20.54 8.83
CA GLU A 132 -2.61 21.56 9.59
C GLU A 132 -3.89 22.04 8.86
N GLU A 133 -3.78 22.32 7.55
CA GLU A 133 -4.91 22.74 6.72
C GLU A 133 -6.04 21.69 6.66
N THR A 134 -5.70 20.40 6.62
CA THR A 134 -6.71 19.34 6.62
C THR A 134 -7.31 19.11 8.01
N VAL A 135 -6.51 19.27 9.06
CA VAL A 135 -6.98 19.25 10.44
C VAL A 135 -8.00 20.36 10.67
N GLU A 136 -7.70 21.59 10.23
CA GLU A 136 -8.61 22.74 10.30
C GLU A 136 -9.93 22.46 9.56
N VAL A 137 -9.86 22.00 8.30
CA VAL A 137 -11.06 21.70 7.50
C VAL A 137 -11.94 20.64 8.18
N VAL A 138 -11.35 19.59 8.75
CA VAL A 138 -12.10 18.54 9.45
C VAL A 138 -12.68 19.06 10.77
N ALA A 139 -11.91 19.83 11.53
CA ALA A 139 -12.33 20.43 12.79
C ALA A 139 -13.54 21.35 12.57
N GLU A 140 -13.48 22.25 11.58
CA GLU A 140 -14.59 23.14 11.23
C GLU A 140 -15.82 22.37 10.72
N ALA A 141 -15.63 21.41 9.80
CA ALA A 141 -16.73 20.67 9.20
C ALA A 141 -17.47 19.74 10.18
N ALA A 142 -16.79 19.30 11.23
CA ALA A 142 -17.36 18.48 12.30
C ALA A 142 -17.73 19.27 13.57
N GLY A 143 -17.25 20.51 13.72
CA GLY A 143 -17.47 21.34 14.90
C GLY A 143 -16.75 20.81 16.15
N VAL A 144 -15.53 20.28 15.98
CA VAL A 144 -14.73 19.66 17.06
C VAL A 144 -13.39 20.38 17.21
N SER A 145 -12.62 20.05 18.26
CA SER A 145 -11.26 20.57 18.42
C SER A 145 -10.30 20.02 17.36
N GLU A 146 -9.23 20.75 17.03
CA GLU A 146 -8.17 20.26 16.14
C GLU A 146 -7.55 18.95 16.63
N GLU A 147 -7.43 18.77 17.95
CA GLU A 147 -6.92 17.52 18.54
C GLU A 147 -7.88 16.34 18.29
N GLU A 148 -9.19 16.57 18.35
CA GLU A 148 -10.18 15.56 17.95
C GLU A 148 -10.19 15.30 16.45
N ALA A 149 -10.00 16.34 15.63
CA ALA A 149 -9.88 16.22 14.19
C ALA A 149 -8.64 15.42 13.78
N ARG A 150 -7.47 15.63 14.41
CA ARG A 150 -6.26 14.84 14.19
C ARG A 150 -6.47 13.37 14.48
N ARG A 151 -7.02 13.04 15.65
CA ARG A 151 -7.32 11.64 16.01
C ARG A 151 -8.29 10.99 15.01
N ALA A 152 -9.32 11.74 14.58
CA ALA A 152 -10.25 11.23 13.59
C ALA A 152 -9.62 11.05 12.20
N LEU A 153 -8.68 11.91 11.81
CA LEU A 153 -7.91 11.78 10.57
C LEU A 153 -6.98 10.57 10.62
N GLU A 154 -6.29 10.33 11.74
CA GLU A 154 -5.48 9.12 11.94
C GLU A 154 -6.34 7.85 11.84
N GLU A 155 -7.48 7.80 12.54
CA GLU A 155 -8.43 6.68 12.45
C GLU A 155 -9.04 6.52 11.04
N ALA A 156 -9.11 7.61 10.27
CA ALA A 156 -9.58 7.63 8.90
C ALA A 156 -8.47 7.42 7.86
N ASN A 157 -7.23 7.15 8.29
CA ASN A 157 -6.07 7.01 7.40
C ASN A 157 -5.85 8.24 6.50
N GLY A 158 -6.03 9.43 7.06
CA GLY A 158 -5.88 10.72 6.38
C GLY A 158 -7.06 11.15 5.51
N ASP A 159 -8.16 10.40 5.45
CA ASP A 159 -9.35 10.76 4.66
C ASP A 159 -10.25 11.77 5.41
N PRO A 160 -10.35 13.04 4.98
CA PRO A 160 -11.12 14.07 5.68
C PRO A 160 -12.63 13.81 5.65
N VAL A 161 -13.16 13.23 4.57
CA VAL A 161 -14.60 12.93 4.46
C VAL A 161 -14.98 11.83 5.43
N ARG A 162 -14.14 10.79 5.51
CA ARG A 162 -14.32 9.68 6.45
C ARG A 162 -14.13 10.12 7.89
N ALA A 163 -13.16 11.00 8.17
CA ALA A 163 -12.93 11.59 9.48
C ALA A 163 -14.15 12.39 9.96
N VAL A 164 -14.70 13.28 9.12
CA VAL A 164 -15.93 14.04 9.44
C VAL A 164 -17.11 13.10 9.71
N LYS A 165 -17.26 12.03 8.93
CA LYS A 165 -18.32 11.04 9.13
C LYS A 165 -18.17 10.29 10.46
N LEU A 166 -16.95 9.91 10.82
CA LEU A 166 -16.64 9.28 12.11
C LEU A 166 -17.02 10.21 13.28
N LEU A 167 -16.57 11.46 13.23
CA LEU A 167 -16.88 12.48 14.25
C LEU A 167 -18.38 12.71 14.41
N LYS A 168 -19.12 12.89 13.30
CA LYS A 168 -20.58 13.08 13.32
C LYS A 168 -21.37 11.88 13.83
N SER A 169 -20.82 10.67 13.72
CA SER A 169 -21.44 9.47 14.27
C SER A 169 -21.27 9.33 15.79
N ARG A 170 -20.17 9.86 16.34
CA ARG A 170 -19.89 9.88 17.79
C ARG A 170 -20.80 10.84 18.55
N GLY A 171 -21.15 11.99 17.96
CA GLY A 171 -22.04 12.99 18.58
C GLY A 171 -23.54 12.70 18.49
N LYS A 172 -23.96 11.53 17.96
CA LYS A 172 -25.38 11.19 17.72
C LYS A 172 -25.95 10.15 18.69
N GLY A 173 -25.23 9.89 19.77
CA GLY A 173 -25.65 9.01 20.87
C GLY A 173 -25.73 9.79 22.17
N ASP A 174 -26.67 10.73 22.27
CA ASP A 174 -27.34 11.21 23.48
C ASP A 174 -28.63 11.95 23.08
#